data_AF-A0A2D8QCJ9-F1
#
_entry.id   AF-A0A2D8QCJ9-F1
#
_cell.length_a   1.000
_cell.length_b   1.000
_cell.length_c   1.000
_cell.angle_alpha   90.00
_cell.angle_beta   90.00
_cell.angle_gamma   90.00
#
_symmetry.space_group_name_H-M   'P 1'
#
loop_
_entity.id
_entity.type
_entity.pdbx_description
1 polymer ?
#
loop_
_entity_poly.entity_id
_entity_poly.type
_entity_poly.pdbx_seq_one_letter_code
_entity_poly.pdbx_strand_id
1 'polypeptide(L)'
;MPRVAGTPPERQVAAIPAPGAGIARRLPVSGRIVSRFGDVHEGQERPGITYATPPGATVLTPFAGRVAFAGPFRHYGLLLIVEHGDGYHTLLAGLGRLDARVGDRVTAGDPIGAMADGGGTAYLYLEVRRGGDPVDPAPLLARANGG
;
A
#
# COMPACT_ATOMS: atom_id res chain seq x y z
N MET A 1 -4.65 17.11 -44.76
CA MET A 1 -5.15 15.99 -43.92
C MET A 1 -4.61 16.17 -42.51
N PRO A 2 -5.43 16.46 -41.47
CA PRO A 2 -4.92 16.51 -40.11
C PRO A 2 -4.69 15.08 -39.59
N ARG A 3 -3.51 14.84 -39.03
CA ARG A 3 -3.12 13.59 -38.37
C ARG A 3 -3.93 13.49 -37.08
N VAL A 4 -4.77 12.46 -36.97
CA VAL A 4 -5.40 12.07 -35.69
C VAL A 4 -4.26 11.80 -34.72
N ALA A 5 -4.12 12.66 -33.71
CA ALA A 5 -3.26 12.39 -32.57
C ALA A 5 -3.90 11.21 -31.84
N GLY A 6 -3.29 10.03 -31.96
CA GLY A 6 -3.69 8.88 -31.18
C GLY A 6 -3.54 9.25 -29.70
N THR A 7 -4.65 9.18 -28.96
CA THR A 7 -4.63 9.18 -27.50
C THR A 7 -3.61 8.12 -27.07
N PRO A 8 -2.61 8.44 -26.21
CA PRO A 8 -1.72 7.41 -25.68
C PRO A 8 -2.61 6.36 -25.00
N PRO A 9 -2.34 5.06 -25.17
CA PRO A 9 -3.10 4.05 -24.44
C PRO A 9 -2.99 4.41 -22.95
N GLU A 10 -4.15 4.50 -22.28
CA GLU A 10 -4.23 4.47 -20.82
C GLU A 10 -3.36 3.31 -20.35
N ARG A 11 -2.13 3.64 -19.96
CA ARG A 11 -1.09 2.65 -19.72
C ARG A 11 -1.49 1.92 -18.46
N GLN A 12 -2.05 0.73 -18.68
CA GLN A 12 -2.57 -0.25 -17.74
C GLN A 12 -1.85 -0.16 -16.38
N VAL A 13 -2.61 0.23 -15.36
CA VAL A 13 -2.16 0.12 -13.98
C VAL A 13 -1.98 -1.38 -13.72
N ALA A 14 -0.79 -1.79 -13.28
CA ALA A 14 -0.50 -3.21 -13.06
C ALA A 14 -1.47 -3.79 -12.02
N ALA A 15 -2.10 -4.92 -12.36
CA ALA A 15 -2.94 -5.66 -11.42
C ALA A 15 -2.10 -6.17 -10.24
N ILE A 16 -2.73 -6.29 -9.07
CA ILE A 16 -2.12 -7.06 -7.98
C ILE A 16 -2.07 -8.52 -8.45
N PRO A 17 -0.88 -9.13 -8.56
CA PRO A 17 -0.80 -10.51 -9.03
C PRO A 17 -1.54 -11.44 -8.09
N ALA A 18 -2.08 -12.55 -8.62
CA ALA A 18 -2.73 -13.57 -7.81
C ALA A 18 -1.78 -14.08 -6.69
N PRO A 19 -2.33 -14.50 -5.53
CA PRO A 19 -1.55 -15.21 -4.52
C PRO A 19 -0.75 -16.37 -5.16
N GLY A 20 0.55 -16.45 -4.87
CA GLY A 20 1.42 -17.52 -5.38
C GLY A 20 2.08 -17.29 -6.75
N ALA A 21 1.81 -16.18 -7.44
CA ALA A 21 2.64 -15.78 -8.58
C ALA A 21 4.07 -15.46 -8.09
N GLY A 22 5.08 -16.17 -8.61
CA GLY A 22 6.47 -16.24 -8.12
C GLY A 22 7.31 -14.96 -8.11
N ILE A 23 6.72 -13.80 -7.83
CA ILE A 23 7.45 -12.56 -7.57
C ILE A 23 7.80 -12.44 -6.08
N ALA A 24 9.04 -12.02 -5.80
CA ALA A 24 9.49 -11.74 -4.44
C ALA A 24 8.75 -10.50 -3.90
N ARG A 25 7.63 -10.72 -3.22
CA ARG A 25 6.86 -9.65 -2.56
C ARG A 25 7.66 -9.06 -1.40
N ARG A 26 7.78 -7.73 -1.38
CA ARG A 26 8.47 -7.00 -0.32
C ARG A 26 7.46 -6.56 0.73
N LEU A 27 7.86 -6.70 2.00
CA LEU A 27 7.09 -6.14 3.11
C LEU A 27 7.02 -4.61 2.96
N PRO A 28 5.88 -3.99 3.31
CA PRO A 28 5.71 -2.54 3.18
C PRO A 28 6.63 -1.76 4.13
N VAL A 29 7.07 -2.36 5.23
CA VAL A 29 7.96 -1.73 6.22
C VAL A 29 8.66 -2.80 7.05
N SER A 30 9.81 -2.48 7.63
CA SER A 30 10.44 -3.30 8.66
C SER A 30 9.67 -3.20 9.98
N GLY A 31 9.36 -4.33 10.59
CA GLY A 31 8.59 -4.36 11.83
C GLY A 31 7.87 -5.68 12.05
N ARG A 32 6.97 -5.69 13.04
CA ARG A 32 6.11 -6.83 13.36
C ARG A 32 4.64 -6.45 13.22
N ILE A 33 3.82 -7.41 12.80
CA ILE A 33 2.37 -7.24 12.80
C ILE A 33 1.86 -7.21 14.24
N VAL A 34 1.04 -6.22 14.57
CA VAL A 34 0.39 -6.05 15.89
C VAL A 34 -1.13 -6.09 15.83
N SER A 35 -1.71 -6.01 14.63
CA SER A 35 -3.12 -6.25 14.35
C SER A 35 -3.26 -6.78 12.94
N ARG A 36 -4.14 -7.77 12.75
CA ARG A 36 -4.42 -8.46 11.48
C ARG A 36 -5.81 -8.11 10.99
N PHE A 37 -6.03 -8.35 9.71
CA PHE A 37 -7.36 -8.33 9.11
C PHE A 37 -8.28 -9.33 9.85
N GLY A 38 -9.50 -8.91 10.17
CA GLY A 38 -10.49 -9.72 10.87
C GLY A 38 -10.28 -9.84 12.38
N ASP A 39 -9.19 -9.30 12.97
CA ASP A 39 -9.07 -9.22 14.42
C ASP A 39 -10.24 -8.38 14.99
N VAL A 40 -10.82 -8.81 16.11
CA VAL A 40 -11.91 -8.08 16.77
C VAL A 40 -11.35 -7.20 17.87
N HIS A 41 -11.69 -5.90 17.84
CA HIS A 41 -11.40 -4.96 18.91
C HIS A 41 -12.61 -4.10 19.20
N GLU A 42 -13.01 -4.02 20.48
CA GLU A 42 -14.23 -3.30 20.90
C GLU A 42 -15.48 -3.70 20.09
N GLY A 43 -15.57 -4.98 19.73
CA GLY A 43 -16.68 -5.53 18.96
C GLY A 43 -16.64 -5.24 17.45
N GLN A 44 -15.58 -4.63 16.94
CA GLN A 44 -15.41 -4.31 15.52
C GLN A 44 -14.25 -5.08 14.90
N GLU A 45 -14.48 -5.65 13.72
CA GLU A 45 -13.43 -6.31 12.93
C GLU A 45 -12.48 -5.27 12.31
N ARG A 46 -11.18 -5.58 12.32
CA ARG A 46 -10.16 -4.73 11.72
C ARG A 46 -10.11 -4.95 10.20
N PRO A 47 -10.24 -3.89 9.37
CA PRO A 47 -10.26 -4.03 7.91
C PRO A 47 -8.87 -4.11 7.26
N GLY A 48 -7.80 -4.19 8.05
CA GLY A 48 -6.43 -4.15 7.54
C GLY A 48 -5.41 -4.71 8.53
N ILE A 49 -4.14 -4.50 8.23
CA ILE A 49 -2.99 -4.95 9.01
C ILE A 49 -2.27 -3.72 9.57
N THR A 50 -1.90 -3.77 10.85
CA THR A 50 -1.05 -2.75 11.48
C THR A 50 0.32 -3.33 11.81
N TYR A 51 1.37 -2.64 11.39
CA TYR A 51 2.76 -2.94 11.71
C TYR A 51 3.27 -2.01 12.81
N ALA A 52 3.90 -2.55 13.83
CA ALA A 52 4.76 -1.81 14.75
C ALA A 52 6.18 -1.79 14.19
N THR A 53 6.75 -0.59 14.05
CA THR A 53 7.98 -0.31 13.29
C THR A 53 8.94 0.56 14.10
N PRO A 54 10.25 0.50 13.82
CA PRO A 54 11.18 1.53 14.29
C PRO A 54 10.79 2.92 13.78
N PRO A 55 11.04 3.99 14.55
CA PRO A 55 10.90 5.35 14.05
C PRO A 55 11.79 5.57 12.81
N GLY A 56 11.34 6.42 11.89
CA GLY A 56 12.07 6.73 10.65
C GLY A 56 12.15 5.59 9.63
N ALA A 57 11.55 4.42 9.88
CA ALA A 57 11.62 3.28 8.97
C ALA A 57 11.07 3.63 7.57
N THR A 58 11.81 3.27 6.52
CA THR A 58 11.39 3.45 5.13
C THR A 58 10.15 2.61 4.85
N VAL A 59 9.14 3.24 4.24
CA VAL A 59 7.92 2.59 3.79
C VAL A 59 8.00 2.37 2.28
N LEU A 60 7.75 1.13 1.86
CA LEU A 60 7.76 0.68 0.47
C LEU A 60 6.33 0.38 0.01
N THR A 61 6.04 0.57 -1.28
CA THR A 61 4.79 0.05 -1.84
C THR A 61 4.89 -1.46 -2.05
N PRO A 62 3.91 -2.27 -1.59
CA PRO A 62 3.93 -3.72 -1.79
C PRO A 62 3.62 -4.12 -3.23
N PHE A 63 2.92 -3.27 -3.99
CA PHE A 63 2.46 -3.55 -5.35
C PHE A 63 2.74 -2.37 -6.29
N ALA A 64 2.89 -2.68 -7.57
CA ALA A 64 3.01 -1.66 -8.61
C ALA A 64 1.65 -0.99 -8.85
N GLY A 65 1.65 0.30 -9.16
CA GLY A 65 0.41 1.06 -9.35
C GLY A 65 0.64 2.53 -9.63
N ARG A 66 -0.43 3.31 -9.49
CA ARG A 66 -0.42 4.77 -9.61
C ARG A 66 -0.88 5.39 -8.30
N VAL A 67 -0.18 6.41 -7.82
CA VAL A 67 -0.59 7.12 -6.61
C VAL A 67 -1.86 7.92 -6.90
N ALA A 68 -2.96 7.54 -6.26
CA ALA A 68 -4.25 8.22 -6.36
C ALA A 68 -4.40 9.34 -5.32
N PHE A 69 -3.74 9.20 -4.16
CA PHE A 69 -3.73 10.19 -3.09
C PHE A 69 -2.41 10.17 -2.32
N ALA A 70 -1.92 11.34 -1.91
CA ALA A 70 -0.74 11.51 -1.06
C ALA A 70 -0.89 12.78 -0.23
N GLY A 71 -1.17 12.67 1.08
CA GLY A 71 -1.25 13.83 1.96
C GLY A 71 -1.95 13.58 3.29
N PRO A 72 -2.22 14.64 4.07
CA PRO A 72 -2.97 14.55 5.31
C PRO A 72 -4.41 14.10 5.08
N PHE A 73 -4.89 13.15 5.89
CA PHE A 73 -6.26 12.67 5.88
C PHE A 73 -6.75 12.50 7.32
N ARG A 74 -8.00 12.95 7.56
CA ARG A 74 -8.57 13.01 8.91
C ARG A 74 -8.54 11.63 9.57
N HIS A 75 -8.06 11.57 10.82
CA HIS A 75 -7.85 10.35 11.63
C HIS A 75 -6.77 9.38 11.16
N TYR A 76 -6.24 9.53 9.94
CA TYR A 76 -5.18 8.67 9.38
C TYR A 76 -3.78 9.31 9.41
N GLY A 77 -3.67 10.61 9.69
CA GLY A 77 -2.40 11.32 9.58
C GLY A 77 -2.02 11.47 8.11
N LEU A 78 -0.75 11.24 7.76
CA LEU A 78 -0.37 11.13 6.35
C LEU A 78 -0.81 9.78 5.79
N LEU A 79 -1.54 9.84 4.69
CA LEU A 79 -2.09 8.72 3.95
C LEU A 79 -1.55 8.74 2.52
N LEU A 80 -1.13 7.58 2.04
CA LEU A 80 -0.91 7.28 0.63
C LEU A 80 -1.96 6.29 0.16
N ILE A 81 -2.58 6.54 -0.99
CA ILE A 81 -3.43 5.57 -1.68
C ILE A 81 -2.79 5.27 -3.03
N VAL A 82 -2.53 3.99 -3.29
CA VAL A 82 -2.07 3.49 -4.58
C VAL A 82 -3.21 2.74 -5.24
N GLU A 83 -3.60 3.18 -6.44
CA GLU A 83 -4.52 2.48 -7.32
C GLU A 83 -3.75 1.40 -8.09
N HIS A 84 -4.36 0.23 -8.22
CA HIS A 84 -3.85 -0.94 -8.93
C HIS A 84 -4.87 -1.40 -9.99
N GLY A 85 -4.46 -2.30 -10.88
CA GLY A 85 -5.39 -2.95 -11.80
C GLY A 85 -6.49 -3.74 -11.07
N ASP A 86 -7.57 -4.08 -11.79
CA ASP A 86 -8.71 -4.87 -11.31
C ASP A 86 -9.48 -4.28 -10.11
N GLY A 87 -9.46 -2.95 -9.99
CA GLY A 87 -10.21 -2.20 -8.98
C GLY A 87 -9.59 -2.25 -7.58
N TYR A 88 -8.33 -2.69 -7.48
CA TYR A 88 -7.61 -2.77 -6.22
C TYR A 88 -7.04 -1.42 -5.80
N HIS A 89 -7.07 -1.15 -4.50
CA HIS A 89 -6.42 0.01 -3.89
C HIS A 89 -5.65 -0.43 -2.65
N THR A 90 -4.43 0.08 -2.47
CA THR A 90 -3.67 -0.06 -1.22
C THR A 90 -3.64 1.27 -0.50
N LEU A 91 -4.07 1.27 0.77
CA LEU A 91 -4.00 2.41 1.67
C LEU A 91 -2.83 2.18 2.63
N LEU A 92 -1.97 3.17 2.78
CA LEU A 92 -0.84 3.19 3.71
C LEU A 92 -0.96 4.45 4.57
N ALA A 93 -1.16 4.29 5.87
CA ALA A 93 -1.41 5.41 6.79
C ALA A 93 -0.53 5.37 8.04
N GLY A 94 -0.38 6.53 8.69
CA GLY A 94 0.53 6.70 9.81
C GLY A 94 1.96 7.09 9.40
N LEU A 95 2.16 7.53 8.15
CA LEU A 95 3.47 7.99 7.69
C LEU A 95 3.88 9.28 8.40
N GLY A 96 5.19 9.46 8.61
CA GLY A 96 5.78 10.72 9.06
C GLY A 96 6.19 11.63 7.91
N ARG A 97 6.50 11.04 6.74
CA ARG A 97 6.87 11.75 5.52
C ARG A 97 6.39 10.98 4.30
N LEU A 98 5.96 11.71 3.27
CA LEU A 98 5.64 11.18 1.94
C LEU A 98 6.71 11.62 0.94
N ASP A 99 7.28 10.66 0.23
CA ASP A 99 8.24 10.90 -0.85
C ASP A 99 7.55 10.80 -2.23
N ALA A 100 6.47 10.02 -2.32
CA ALA A 100 5.63 9.90 -3.52
C ALA A 100 4.55 10.99 -3.61
N ARG A 101 4.14 11.32 -4.84
CA ARG A 101 3.15 12.36 -5.16
C ARG A 101 1.99 11.80 -5.98
N VAL A 102 0.84 12.47 -5.92
CA VAL A 102 -0.33 12.12 -6.73
C VAL A 102 0.05 12.08 -8.21
N GLY A 103 -0.30 10.97 -8.88
CA GLY A 103 -0.01 10.72 -10.29
C GLY A 103 1.28 9.95 -10.55
N ASP A 104 2.16 9.80 -9.57
CA ASP A 104 3.39 9.01 -9.71
C ASP A 104 3.06 7.54 -10.01
N ARG A 105 3.88 6.93 -10.85
CA ARG A 105 3.88 5.48 -11.05
C ARG A 105 4.92 4.86 -10.15
N VAL A 106 4.51 3.84 -9.42
CA VAL A 106 5.36 3.10 -8.50
C VAL A 106 5.37 1.62 -8.87
N THR A 107 6.47 0.95 -8.57
CA THR A 107 6.68 -0.48 -8.73
C THR A 107 6.81 -1.14 -7.36
N ALA A 108 6.53 -2.44 -7.27
CA ALA A 108 6.61 -3.16 -6.01
C ALA A 108 8.03 -3.05 -5.41
N GLY A 109 8.12 -2.52 -4.19
CA GLY A 109 9.37 -2.26 -3.50
C GLY A 109 9.92 -0.84 -3.63
N ASP A 110 9.28 0.05 -4.39
CA ASP A 110 9.68 1.45 -4.44
C ASP A 110 9.44 2.15 -3.09
N PRO A 111 10.39 3.00 -2.64
CA PRO A 111 10.19 3.82 -1.45
C PRO A 111 9.14 4.88 -1.73
N ILE A 112 8.15 4.99 -0.85
CA ILE A 112 7.04 5.95 -0.97
C ILE A 112 6.98 6.96 0.18
N GLY A 113 7.81 6.77 1.21
CA GLY A 113 7.87 7.62 2.38
C GLY A 113 8.62 6.97 3.53
N ALA A 114 8.43 7.53 4.73
CA ALA A 114 8.98 6.98 5.96
C ALA A 114 8.04 7.19 7.15
N MET A 115 8.20 6.35 8.16
CA MET A 115 7.56 6.49 9.47
C MET A 115 8.07 7.72 10.21
N ALA A 116 7.29 8.24 11.16
CA ALA A 116 7.72 9.36 11.98
C ALA A 116 8.97 9.02 12.80
N ASP A 117 9.89 9.98 12.95
CA ASP A 117 11.19 9.79 13.59
C ASP A 117 11.23 10.26 15.08
N GLY A 118 10.06 10.27 15.74
CA GLY A 118 9.86 10.89 17.06
C GLY A 118 10.35 10.08 18.27
N GLY A 119 11.30 9.15 18.11
CA GLY A 119 11.94 8.41 19.21
C GLY A 119 11.10 7.29 19.88
N GLY A 120 9.94 6.93 19.33
CA GLY A 120 9.08 5.84 19.82
C GLY A 120 8.65 4.88 18.71
N THR A 121 7.96 3.79 19.08
CA THR A 121 7.37 2.86 18.11
C THR A 121 6.38 3.61 17.20
N ALA A 122 6.60 3.53 15.89
CA ALA A 122 5.68 4.05 14.90
C ALA A 122 4.80 2.93 14.34
N TYR A 123 3.55 3.27 13.97
CA TYR A 123 2.58 2.29 13.50
C TYR A 123 2.15 2.57 12.06
N LEU A 124 2.44 1.64 11.16
CA LEU A 124 1.96 1.70 9.78
C LEU A 124 0.67 0.89 9.67
N TYR A 125 -0.41 1.55 9.27
CA TYR A 125 -1.64 0.89 8.88
C TYR A 125 -1.63 0.58 7.38
N LEU A 126 -1.96 -0.65 7.01
CA LEU A 126 -2.11 -1.10 5.63
C LEU A 126 -3.47 -1.75 5.43
N GLU A 127 -4.21 -1.26 4.44
CA GLU A 127 -5.48 -1.86 4.01
C GLU A 127 -5.46 -2.07 2.51
N VAL A 128 -5.99 -3.20 2.05
CA VAL A 128 -6.22 -3.46 0.64
C VAL A 128 -7.72 -3.50 0.42
N ARG A 129 -8.19 -2.78 -0.59
CA ARG A 129 -9.59 -2.76 -1.02
C ARG A 129 -9.72 -3.29 -2.43
N ARG A 130 -10.85 -3.92 -2.74
CA ARG A 130 -11.25 -4.26 -4.11
C ARG A 130 -12.69 -3.83 -4.33
N GLY A 131 -12.95 -2.97 -5.31
CA GLY A 131 -14.30 -2.46 -5.56
C GLY A 131 -14.89 -1.63 -4.41
N GLY A 132 -14.05 -1.15 -3.48
CA GLY A 132 -14.43 -0.36 -2.31
C GLY A 132 -14.43 -1.15 -0.99
N ASP A 133 -14.54 -2.47 -1.04
CA ASP A 133 -14.59 -3.33 0.14
C ASP A 133 -13.19 -3.76 0.61
N PRO A 134 -12.91 -3.78 1.92
CA PRO A 134 -11.68 -4.33 2.47
C PRO A 134 -11.53 -5.82 2.17
N VAL A 135 -10.32 -6.26 1.82
CA VAL A 135 -9.97 -7.67 1.62
C VAL A 135 -8.71 -8.02 2.42
N ASP A 136 -8.58 -9.28 2.84
CA ASP A 136 -7.42 -9.72 3.62
C ASP A 136 -6.10 -9.46 2.85
N PRO A 137 -5.22 -8.57 3.36
CA PRO A 137 -3.95 -8.29 2.71
C PRO A 137 -2.93 -9.44 2.87
N ALA A 138 -3.07 -10.29 3.88
CA ALA A 138 -2.08 -11.33 4.20
C ALA A 138 -1.75 -12.27 3.03
N PRO A 139 -2.72 -12.88 2.30
CA PRO A 139 -2.42 -13.71 1.13
C PRO A 139 -1.82 -12.90 -0.04
N LEU A 140 -2.06 -11.59 -0.10
CA LEU A 140 -1.50 -10.69 -1.11
C LEU A 140 -0.07 -10.25 -0.75
N LEU A 141 0.31 -10.27 0.52
CA LEU A 141 1.64 -9.89 1.01
C LEU A 141 2.55 -11.09 1.27
N ALA A 142 1.99 -12.30 1.36
CA ALA A 142 2.74 -13.53 1.52
C ALA A 142 3.74 -13.70 0.36
N ARG A 143 5.00 -14.01 0.71
CA ARG A 143 5.99 -14.45 -0.27
C ARG A 143 5.49 -15.74 -0.91
N ALA A 144 5.60 -15.85 -2.23
CA ALA A 144 5.60 -17.17 -2.85
C ALA A 144 6.82 -17.89 -2.27
N ASN A 145 6.60 -18.92 -1.46
CA ASN A 145 7.69 -19.74 -0.95
C ASN A 145 8.33 -20.41 -2.17
N GLY A 146 9.54 -19.97 -2.53
CA GLY A 146 10.43 -20.77 -3.35
C GLY A 146 10.80 -22.00 -2.54
N GLY A 147 10.53 -23.18 -3.12
CA GLY A 147 11.01 -24.45 -2.59
C GLY A 147 12.53 -24.54 -2.59
#